data_AF-A0A2V4TRT4-F1
#
_entry.id   AF-A0A2V4TRT4-F1
#
_cell.length_a   1.000
_cell.length_b   1.000
_cell.length_c   1.000
_cell.angle_alpha   90.00
_cell.angle_beta   90.00
_cell.angle_gamma   90.00
#
_symmetry.space_group_name_H-M   'P 1'
#
loop_
_entity.id
_entity.type
_entity.pdbx_description
1 polymer ?
#
loop_
_entity_poly.entity_id
_entity_poly.type
_entity_poly.pdbx_seq_one_letter_code
_entity_poly.pdbx_strand_id
1 'polypeptide(L)' 'MSRPPMLPSGRRHGIAFIVPEDWTPQQALAVFELLDDLREVVCSRYLADIQRAMRDEHQHPERPLTGPPSF' A
#
# COMPACT_ATOMS: atom_id res chain seq x y z
N MET A 1 13.45 -5.94 -18.80
CA MET A 1 13.32 -5.96 -17.31
C MET A 1 11.86 -6.25 -16.99
N SER A 2 11.57 -7.35 -16.30
CA SER A 2 10.20 -7.78 -16.00
C SER A 2 9.63 -6.94 -14.85
N ARG A 3 8.46 -6.32 -15.05
CA ARG A 3 7.78 -5.54 -14.01
C ARG A 3 7.38 -6.48 -12.86
N PRO A 4 7.63 -6.12 -11.59
CA PRO A 4 7.24 -6.95 -10.46
C PRO A 4 5.72 -7.18 -10.47
N PRO A 5 5.27 -8.40 -10.15
CA PRO A 5 3.84 -8.73 -10.15
C PRO A 5 3.07 -7.83 -9.20
N MET A 6 1.86 -7.44 -9.59
CA MET A 6 0.98 -6.63 -8.75
C MET A 6 0.44 -7.50 -7.62
N LEU A 7 0.49 -6.98 -6.39
CA LEU A 7 -0.17 -7.61 -5.25
C LEU A 7 -1.70 -7.52 -5.45
N PRO A 8 -2.49 -8.39 -4.78
CA PRO A 8 -3.96 -8.32 -4.84
C PRO A 8 -4.53 -6.93 -4.48
N SER A 9 -3.80 -6.16 -3.67
CA SER A 9 -4.12 -4.77 -3.32
C SER A 9 -3.87 -3.75 -4.44
N GLY A 10 -3.43 -4.17 -5.63
CA GLY A 10 -3.03 -3.30 -6.74
C GLY A 10 -1.66 -2.60 -6.53
N ARG A 11 -1.02 -2.82 -5.38
CA ARG A 11 0.29 -2.24 -5.05
C ARG A 11 1.42 -3.06 -5.64
N ARG A 12 2.53 -2.39 -5.93
CA ARG A 12 3.76 -3.03 -6.43
C ARG A 12 4.68 -3.52 -5.30
N HIS A 13 4.49 -3.03 -4.09
CA HIS A 13 5.27 -3.37 -2.91
C HIS A 13 4.34 -3.55 -1.71
N GLY A 14 4.70 -4.47 -0.82
CA GLY A 14 3.92 -4.75 0.39
C GLY A 14 3.84 -6.25 0.70
N ILE A 15 3.00 -6.58 1.67
CA ILE A 15 2.77 -7.96 2.11
C ILE A 15 1.68 -8.58 1.22
N ALA A 16 1.95 -9.76 0.68
CA ALA A 16 0.96 -10.55 -0.03
C ALA A 16 0.00 -11.20 0.97
N PHE A 17 -1.17 -10.60 1.17
CA PHE A 17 -2.25 -11.19 1.96
C PHE A 17 -3.12 -12.05 1.04
N ILE A 18 -2.86 -13.36 1.03
CA ILE A 18 -3.74 -14.33 0.38
C ILE A 18 -4.69 -14.84 1.47
N VAL A 19 -5.98 -14.57 1.29
CA VAL A 19 -7.04 -15.05 2.18
C VAL A 19 -7.58 -16.36 1.60
N PRO A 20 -7.52 -17.48 2.33
CA PRO A 20 -8.17 -18.72 1.96
C PRO A 20 -9.68 -18.55 1.73
N GLU A 21 -10.23 -19.26 0.74
CA GLU A 21 -11.67 -19.18 0.40
C GLU A 21 -12.57 -19.88 1.43
N ASP A 22 -12.01 -20.71 2.31
CA ASP A 22 -12.70 -21.59 3.26
C ASP A 22 -12.81 -21.03 4.68
N TRP A 23 -12.61 -19.71 4.86
CA TRP A 23 -12.76 -19.08 6.16
C TRP A 23 -14.18 -19.18 6.70
N THR A 24 -14.27 -19.50 7.99
CA THR A 24 -15.52 -19.31 8.72
C THR A 24 -15.78 -17.81 8.95
N PRO A 25 -17.05 -17.39 9.11
CA PRO A 25 -17.36 -16.00 9.45
C PRO A 25 -16.60 -15.48 10.67
N GLN A 26 -16.37 -16.32 11.67
CA GLN A 26 -15.63 -15.98 12.89
C GLN A 26 -14.15 -15.77 12.63
N GLN A 27 -13.53 -16.57 11.76
CA GLN A 27 -12.13 -16.37 11.36
C GLN A 27 -11.97 -15.06 10.59
N ALA A 28 -12.90 -14.77 9.67
CA ALA A 28 -12.90 -13.51 8.94
C ALA A 28 -13.03 -12.31 9.88
N LEU A 29 -13.92 -12.39 10.87
CA LEU A 29 -14.08 -11.35 11.89
C LEU A 29 -12.82 -11.17 12.74
N ALA A 30 -12.23 -12.24 13.25
CA ALA A 30 -11.02 -12.16 14.08
C ALA A 30 -9.84 -11.52 13.35
N VAL A 31 -9.67 -11.81 12.05
CA VAL A 31 -8.64 -11.16 11.24
C VAL A 31 -8.98 -9.69 10.99
N PHE A 32 -10.26 -9.36 10.77
CA PHE A 32 -10.68 -7.98 10.62
C PHE A 32 -10.39 -7.14 11.88
N GLU A 33 -10.70 -7.67 13.06
CA GLU A 33 -10.38 -7.04 14.35
C GLU A 33 -8.86 -6.87 14.54
N LEU A 34 -8.07 -7.90 14.23
CA LEU A 34 -6.61 -7.82 14.27
C LEU A 34 -6.06 -6.72 13.36
N LEU A 35 -6.60 -6.57 12.15
CA LEU A 35 -6.19 -5.54 11.21
C LEU A 35 -6.57 -4.14 11.72
N ASP A 36 -7.68 -4.02 12.44
CA ASP A 36 -8.10 -2.76 13.04
C ASP A 36 -7.17 -2.34 14.17
N ASP A 37 -6.89 -3.26 15.11
CA ASP A 37 -5.94 -3.03 16.20
C ASP A 37 -4.55 -2.67 15.67
N LEU A 38 -4.08 -3.41 14.65
CA LEU A 38 -2.79 -3.13 14.01
C LEU A 38 -2.78 -1.73 13.37
N ARG A 39 -3.87 -1.34 12.69
CA ARG A 39 -4.02 -0.02 12.10
C ARG A 39 -3.96 1.06 13.17
N GLU A 40 -4.65 0.89 14.29
CA GLU A 40 -4.62 1.84 15.40
C GLU A 40 -3.21 2.01 15.96
N VAL A 41 -2.50 0.90 16.22
CA VAL A 41 -1.12 0.93 16.72
C VAL A 41 -0.19 1.64 15.73
N VAL A 42 -0.28 1.33 14.44
CA VAL A 42 0.55 1.97 13.40
C VAL A 42 0.25 3.47 13.32
N CYS A 43 -1.03 3.86 13.28
CA CYS A 43 -1.43 5.26 13.22
C CYS A 43 -0.96 6.03 14.47
N SER A 44 -1.13 5.47 15.66
CA SER A 44 -0.71 6.14 16.90
C SER A 44 0.78 6.49 16.93
N ARG A 45 1.61 5.69 16.25
CA ARG A 45 3.08 5.86 16.25
C ARG A 45 3.62 6.60 15.02
N TYR A 46 3.05 6.37 13.84
CA TYR A 46 3.67 6.75 12.57
C TYR A 46 2.79 7.61 11.67
N LEU A 47 1.62 8.07 12.12
CA LEU A 47 0.69 8.82 11.26
C LEU A 47 1.33 10.04 10.61
N ALA A 48 2.14 10.81 11.35
CA ALA A 48 2.81 11.99 10.82
C ALA A 48 3.83 11.64 9.71
N ASP A 49 4.60 10.57 9.90
CA ASP A 49 5.59 10.08 8.93
C ASP A 49 4.91 9.53 7.68
N ILE A 50 3.81 8.78 7.85
CA ILE A 50 2.99 8.27 6.74
C ILE A 50 2.46 9.45 5.91
N GLN A 51 1.87 10.45 6.56
CA GLN A 51 1.35 11.64 5.88
C GLN A 51 2.45 12.41 5.14
N ARG A 52 3.66 12.48 5.70
CA ARG A 52 4.82 13.08 5.04
C ARG A 52 5.21 12.29 3.80
N ALA A 53 5.39 10.98 3.92
CA ALA A 53 5.75 10.12 2.80
C ALA A 53 4.72 10.19 1.66
N MET A 54 3.41 10.21 1.99
CA MET A 54 2.35 10.37 0.99
C MET A 54 2.39 11.72 0.27
N ARG A 55 2.73 12.81 0.96
CA ARG A 55 2.91 14.12 0.31
C ARG A 55 4.11 14.09 -0.63
N ASP A 56 5.23 13.54 -0.18
CA ASP A 56 6.46 13.45 -0.98
C ASP A 56 6.23 12.63 -2.26
N GLU A 57 5.47 11.52 -2.17
CA GLU A 57 5.11 10.68 -3.33
C GLU A 57 4.17 11.41 -4.30
N HIS A 58 3.17 12.15 -3.81
CA HIS A 58 2.28 12.96 -4.66
C HIS A 58 2.95 14.20 -5.25
N GLN A 59 4.01 14.73 -4.63
CA GLN A 59 4.82 15.81 -5.18
C GLN A 59 5.83 15.32 -6.22
N HIS A 60 6.05 14.01 -6.31
CA HIS A 60 6.74 13.34 -7.40
C HIS A 60 5.75 12.52 -8.26
N PRO A 61 4.79 13.16 -8.96
CA PRO A 61 4.21 12.47 -10.10
C PRO A 61 5.35 12.26 -11.08
N GLU A 62 5.55 11.03 -11.52
CA GLU A 62 6.34 10.64 -12.69
C GLU A 62 6.60 11.85 -13.61
N ARG A 63 7.78 12.46 -13.51
CA ARG A 63 8.19 13.50 -14.45
C ARG A 63 8.17 12.82 -15.81
N PRO A 64 7.25 13.13 -16.73
CA PRO A 64 7.35 12.60 -18.07
C PRO A 64 8.69 13.12 -18.59
N LEU A 65 9.46 12.20 -19.17
CA LEU A 65 10.74 12.53 -19.79
C LEU A 65 10.57 13.81 -20.60
N THR A 66 11.30 14.83 -20.20
CA THR A 66 11.67 15.93 -21.08
C THR A 66 12.32 15.30 -22.30
N GLY A 67 11.55 15.13 -23.38
CA GLY A 67 12.11 15.13 -24.72
C GLY A 67 12.76 16.50 -24.92
N PRO A 68 13.98 16.57 -25.49
CA PRO A 68 14.68 17.85 -25.67
C PRO A 68 13.90 18.79 -26.59
N PRO A 69 14.12 20.12 -26.49
CA PRO A 69 13.47 21.08 -27.36
C PRO A 69 13.89 20.84 -28.81
N SER A 70 12.92 20.71 -29.71
CA SER A 70 13.19 20.83 -31.15
C SER A 70 13.56 22.30 -31.42
N PHE A 71 14.78 22.50 -31.92
CA PHE A 71 15.24 23.78 -32.50
C PHE A 71 14.46 24.11 -33.77
#